data_AF-A0AAV5C3K3-F1
#
_entry.id   AF-A0AAV5C3K3-F1
#
_cell.length_a   1.000
_cell.length_b   1.000
_cell.length_c   1.000
_cell.angle_alpha   90.00
_cell.angle_beta   90.00
_cell.angle_gamma   90.00
#
_symmetry.space_group_name_H-M   'P 1'
#
loop_
_entity.id
_entity.type
_entity.pdbx_description
1 polymer ?
#
loop_
_entity_poly.entity_id
_entity_poly.type
_entity_poly.pdbx_seq_one_letter_code
_entity_poly.pdbx_strand_id
1 'polypeptide(L)'
;MALSAAESEVEAGDSGRLLVLYASQTGNAMDAAERLGREAERGGCPAVEVLSMESFEPSCLPRERFVVFVVSTTGQGDPPDSMKSFWKYLLQKNLSRQWLEGVHYAVFGLGDSGYQKYNFPAKKLDQRIFGLGAERIVEKGLGDDQHPSGYENEISMTTLPHYIYLSQLCKYEGALDPWLLSLWKSLNEINPSLLPRISNITNPNMNILGDPKVQVTYYSSSEVPEDCKILDPKKLIKSARSMSPALKFHDDGEEPNMLQMVTNLRLTKDGSDRDVRHFELEDSSSAISYKIGDALEVLPSQNPSAVDAFIKRCNLDPDCYITVC
;
A
#
# COMPACT_ATOMS: atom_id res chain seq x y z
N MET A 1 -24.27 52.07 24.30
CA MET A 1 -22.83 51.72 24.35
C MET A 1 -22.76 50.35 25.00
N ALA A 2 -22.87 49.24 24.27
CA ALA A 2 -21.94 48.69 23.28
C ALA A 2 -20.54 48.44 23.89
N LEU A 3 -20.23 47.17 24.11
CA LEU A 3 -18.99 46.53 23.64
C LEU A 3 -19.12 45.00 23.81
N SER A 4 -19.32 44.36 22.66
CA SER A 4 -19.14 42.93 22.41
C SER A 4 -17.67 42.58 22.56
N ALA A 5 -17.36 41.54 23.33
CA ALA A 5 -16.05 40.89 23.27
C ALA A 5 -16.05 39.96 22.05
N ALA A 6 -15.16 40.29 21.11
CA ALA A 6 -15.00 39.61 19.83
C ALA A 6 -14.61 38.14 20.00
N GLU A 7 -15.34 37.28 19.30
CA GLU A 7 -14.89 35.95 18.91
C GLU A 7 -13.68 36.12 18.00
N SER A 8 -12.54 35.53 18.39
CA SER A 8 -11.39 35.42 17.50
C SER A 8 -11.67 34.29 16.51
N GLU A 9 -12.16 34.67 15.33
CA GLU A 9 -12.12 33.83 14.13
C GLU A 9 -10.65 33.49 13.85
N VAL A 10 -10.30 32.21 14.03
CA VAL A 10 -9.08 31.65 13.49
C VAL A 10 -9.36 31.45 12.01
N GLU A 11 -8.83 32.33 11.15
CA GLU A 11 -8.80 32.09 9.71
C GLU A 11 -8.04 30.77 9.46
N ALA A 12 -8.78 29.72 9.13
CA ALA A 12 -8.23 28.46 8.67
C ALA A 12 -7.67 28.68 7.26
N GLY A 13 -6.41 29.11 7.19
CA GLY A 13 -5.63 29.04 5.96
C GLY A 13 -5.74 27.62 5.40
N ASP A 14 -6.19 27.55 4.14
CA ASP A 14 -6.39 26.33 3.36
C ASP A 14 -5.25 25.33 3.62
N SER A 15 -5.50 24.35 4.49
CA SER A 15 -4.49 23.37 4.85
C SER A 15 -4.23 22.55 3.60
N GLY A 16 -3.16 22.88 2.86
CA GLY A 16 -2.68 22.19 1.66
C GLY A 16 -2.21 20.77 1.98
N ARG A 17 -3.10 19.97 2.58
CA ARG A 17 -2.90 18.61 3.02
C ARG A 17 -3.72 17.68 2.14
N LEU A 18 -3.10 16.58 1.75
CA LEU A 18 -3.74 15.45 1.09
C LEU A 18 -3.78 14.26 2.05
N LEU A 19 -4.98 13.80 2.38
CA LEU A 19 -5.17 12.57 3.14
C LEU A 19 -5.40 11.39 2.18
N VAL A 20 -4.66 10.31 2.37
CA VAL A 20 -4.79 9.06 1.61
C VAL A 20 -5.18 7.95 2.58
N LEU A 21 -6.39 7.42 2.43
CA LEU A 21 -6.92 6.34 3.25
C LEU A 21 -6.93 5.03 2.47
N TYR A 22 -6.25 4.00 2.97
CA TYR A 22 -6.22 2.70 2.31
C TYR A 22 -6.90 1.61 3.13
N ALA A 23 -7.49 0.64 2.42
CA ALA A 23 -7.99 -0.60 2.98
C ALA A 23 -7.40 -1.77 2.19
N SER A 24 -6.56 -2.56 2.84
CA SER A 24 -5.89 -3.72 2.26
C SER A 24 -6.03 -4.96 3.14
N GLN A 25 -5.91 -6.13 2.50
CA GLN A 25 -5.80 -7.43 3.17
C GLN A 25 -4.37 -7.99 3.06
N THR A 26 -3.76 -7.87 1.88
CA THR A 26 -2.44 -8.46 1.56
C THR A 26 -1.42 -7.41 1.11
N GLY A 27 -1.63 -6.12 1.38
CA GLY A 27 -0.68 -5.04 1.08
C GLY A 27 -0.90 -4.28 -0.24
N ASN A 28 -1.54 -4.87 -1.25
CA ASN A 28 -1.64 -4.23 -2.59
C ASN A 28 -2.23 -2.80 -2.58
N ALA A 29 -3.28 -2.55 -1.79
CA ALA A 29 -3.88 -1.22 -1.69
C ALA A 29 -3.02 -0.24 -0.87
N MET A 30 -2.23 -0.76 0.08
CA MET A 30 -1.26 0.04 0.81
C MET A 30 -0.14 0.49 -0.13
N ASP A 31 0.43 -0.42 -0.93
CA ASP A 31 1.49 -0.08 -1.89
C ASP A 31 1.04 1.00 -2.89
N ALA A 32 -0.18 0.87 -3.41
CA ALA A 32 -0.78 1.87 -4.30
C ALA A 32 -1.00 3.22 -3.59
N ALA A 33 -1.44 3.22 -2.33
CA ALA A 33 -1.64 4.42 -1.53
C ALA A 33 -0.32 5.11 -1.16
N GLU A 34 0.71 4.35 -0.80
CA GLU A 34 2.03 4.89 -0.53
C GLU A 34 2.67 5.45 -1.79
N ARG A 35 2.50 4.79 -2.94
CA ARG A 35 2.93 5.32 -4.23
C ARG A 35 2.26 6.66 -4.52
N LEU A 36 0.95 6.75 -4.34
CA LEU A 36 0.20 8.00 -4.48
C LEU A 36 0.75 9.08 -3.55
N GLY A 37 1.03 8.74 -2.29
CA GLY A 37 1.61 9.67 -1.33
C GLY A 37 2.99 10.18 -1.76
N ARG A 38 3.88 9.28 -2.20
CA ARG A 38 5.21 9.65 -2.73
C ARG A 38 5.11 10.56 -3.97
N GLU A 39 4.16 10.29 -4.86
CA GLU A 39 3.92 11.14 -6.03
C GLU A 39 3.42 12.53 -5.61
N ALA A 40 2.48 12.63 -4.66
CA ALA A 40 1.99 13.91 -4.14
C ALA A 40 3.09 14.75 -3.47
N GLU A 41 3.93 14.13 -2.64
CA GLU A 41 5.10 14.79 -2.02
C GLU A 41 6.07 15.32 -3.09
N ARG A 42 6.35 14.52 -4.13
CA ARG A 42 7.17 14.93 -5.28
C ARG A 42 6.54 16.09 -6.07
N GLY A 43 5.21 16.13 -6.12
CA GLY A 43 4.43 17.26 -6.62
C GLY A 43 4.47 18.52 -5.76
N GLY A 44 5.15 18.46 -4.61
CA GLY A 44 5.31 19.58 -3.69
C GLY A 44 4.13 19.79 -2.76
N CYS A 45 3.32 18.76 -2.53
CA CYS A 45 2.24 18.83 -1.55
C CYS A 45 2.80 19.16 -0.16
N PRO A 46 2.34 20.25 0.50
CA PRO A 46 2.86 20.68 1.79
C PRO A 46 2.75 19.64 2.90
N ALA A 47 1.67 18.85 2.90
CA ALA A 47 1.45 17.78 3.85
C ALA A 47 0.74 16.60 3.17
N VAL A 48 1.30 15.41 3.29
CA VAL A 48 0.67 14.18 2.80
C VAL A 48 0.63 13.20 3.96
N GLU A 49 -0.54 12.64 4.21
CA GLU A 49 -0.69 11.58 5.20
C GLU A 49 -1.30 10.35 4.55
N VAL A 50 -0.68 9.19 4.76
CA VAL A 50 -1.15 7.91 4.26
C VAL A 50 -1.47 7.02 5.46
N LEU A 51 -2.75 6.68 5.65
CA LEU A 51 -3.23 5.92 6.80
C LEU A 51 -4.09 4.74 6.38
N SER A 52 -3.99 3.65 7.15
CA SER A 52 -4.99 2.57 7.09
C SER A 52 -6.34 3.09 7.58
N MET A 53 -7.43 2.71 6.92
CA MET A 53 -8.80 2.99 7.36
C MET A 53 -9.10 2.43 8.76
N GLU A 54 -8.36 1.41 9.21
CA GLU A 54 -8.49 0.86 10.55
C GLU A 54 -7.96 1.83 11.63
N SER A 55 -6.94 2.61 11.29
CA SER A 55 -6.26 3.54 12.20
C SER A 55 -6.81 4.97 12.12
N PHE A 56 -7.70 5.24 11.16
CA PHE A 56 -8.33 6.54 10.98
C PHE A 56 -9.69 6.62 11.67
N GLU A 57 -9.92 7.68 12.43
CA GLU A 57 -11.20 7.94 13.11
C GLU A 57 -12.21 8.58 12.14
N PRO A 58 -13.29 7.87 11.75
CA PRO A 58 -14.21 8.35 10.70
C PRO A 58 -14.90 9.67 11.02
N SER A 59 -15.09 10.00 12.30
CA SER A 59 -15.71 11.26 12.73
C SER A 59 -14.86 12.50 12.40
N CYS A 60 -13.58 12.33 12.09
CA CYS A 60 -12.68 13.40 11.65
C CYS A 60 -12.81 13.72 10.15
N LEU A 61 -13.47 12.87 9.35
CA LEU A 61 -13.54 13.02 7.90
C LEU A 61 -14.11 14.38 7.41
N PRO A 62 -15.12 14.99 8.04
CA PRO A 62 -15.61 16.31 7.64
C PRO A 62 -14.62 17.46 7.82
N ARG A 63 -13.51 17.25 8.54
CA ARG A 63 -12.46 18.26 8.75
C ARG A 63 -11.42 18.26 7.63
N GLU A 64 -11.42 17.23 6.79
CA GLU A 64 -10.44 17.04 5.73
C GLU A 64 -10.97 17.61 4.42
N ARG A 65 -10.13 18.33 3.67
CA ARG A 65 -10.54 18.96 2.40
C ARG A 65 -10.31 18.07 1.19
N PHE A 66 -9.18 17.36 1.14
CA PHE A 66 -8.79 16.49 0.02
C PHE A 66 -8.51 15.08 0.54
N VAL A 67 -9.36 14.12 0.15
CA VAL A 67 -9.25 12.73 0.61
C VAL A 67 -9.23 11.74 -0.56
N VAL A 68 -8.22 10.90 -0.64
CA VAL A 68 -8.14 9.82 -1.63
C VAL A 68 -8.29 8.47 -0.95
N PHE A 69 -9.22 7.66 -1.42
CA PHE A 69 -9.47 6.31 -0.91
C PHE A 69 -8.89 5.25 -1.84
N VAL A 70 -8.13 4.30 -1.30
CA VAL A 70 -7.57 3.17 -2.05
C VAL A 70 -8.04 1.86 -1.42
N VAL A 71 -8.87 1.09 -2.13
CA VAL A 71 -9.64 -0.01 -1.51
C VAL A 71 -9.50 -1.31 -2.27
N SER A 72 -8.94 -2.34 -1.63
CA SER A 72 -8.97 -3.72 -2.14
C SER A 72 -10.36 -4.35 -2.03
N THR A 73 -10.61 -5.37 -2.84
CA THR A 73 -11.77 -6.26 -2.72
C THR A 73 -11.30 -7.62 -2.22
N THR A 74 -11.98 -8.20 -1.21
CA THR A 74 -11.62 -9.51 -0.66
C THR A 74 -12.70 -10.56 -0.94
N GLY A 75 -12.29 -11.83 -0.95
CA GLY A 75 -13.18 -12.99 -1.04
C GLY A 75 -14.22 -12.88 -2.16
N GLN A 76 -15.50 -12.91 -1.78
CA GLN A 76 -16.63 -12.85 -2.71
C GLN A 76 -17.18 -11.43 -2.87
N GLY A 77 -16.29 -10.43 -2.89
CA GLY A 77 -16.64 -9.01 -3.04
C GLY A 77 -16.92 -8.28 -1.74
N ASP A 78 -16.32 -8.75 -0.66
CA ASP A 78 -16.44 -8.16 0.67
C ASP A 78 -15.36 -7.08 0.87
N PRO A 79 -15.59 -6.10 1.76
CA PRO A 79 -14.55 -5.14 2.12
C PRO A 79 -13.43 -5.85 2.91
N PRO A 80 -12.16 -5.38 2.78
CA PRO A 80 -11.06 -5.83 3.62
C PRO A 80 -11.37 -5.62 5.11
N ASP A 81 -10.75 -6.43 5.99
CA ASP A 81 -10.95 -6.31 7.43
C ASP A 81 -10.63 -4.91 7.95
N SER A 82 -9.57 -4.31 7.42
CA SER A 82 -9.11 -2.94 7.70
C SER A 82 -10.14 -1.85 7.38
N MET A 83 -11.19 -2.14 6.59
CA MET A 83 -12.26 -1.21 6.25
C MET A 83 -13.51 -1.35 7.12
N LYS A 84 -13.69 -2.48 7.84
CA LYS A 84 -14.99 -2.85 8.42
C LYS A 84 -15.55 -1.82 9.41
N SER A 85 -14.71 -1.31 10.32
CA SER A 85 -15.10 -0.29 11.31
C SER A 85 -15.49 1.03 10.63
N PHE A 86 -14.64 1.51 9.73
CA PHE A 86 -14.85 2.71 8.92
C PHE A 86 -16.14 2.62 8.11
N TRP A 87 -16.36 1.50 7.40
CA TRP A 87 -17.56 1.28 6.60
C TRP A 87 -18.84 1.23 7.45
N LYS A 88 -18.79 0.57 8.61
CA LYS A 88 -19.93 0.52 9.54
C LYS A 88 -20.30 1.92 10.04
N TYR A 89 -19.31 2.77 10.32
CA TYR A 89 -19.55 4.16 10.71
C TYR A 89 -20.24 4.94 9.58
N LEU A 90 -19.73 4.85 8.35
CA LEU A 90 -20.32 5.55 7.21
C LEU A 90 -21.76 5.11 6.93
N LEU A 91 -22.19 3.90 7.31
CA LEU A 91 -23.56 3.43 7.10
C LEU A 91 -24.57 3.89 8.16
N GLN A 92 -24.15 4.67 9.16
CA GLN A 92 -25.07 5.15 10.20
C GLN A 92 -26.15 6.11 9.62
N LYS A 93 -27.38 5.98 10.12
CA LYS A 93 -28.56 6.72 9.62
C LYS A 93 -28.62 8.19 10.04
N ASN A 94 -27.87 8.57 11.08
CA ASN A 94 -27.78 9.94 11.60
C ASN A 94 -26.85 10.83 10.76
N LEU A 95 -26.08 10.28 9.82
CA LEU A 95 -25.24 11.07 8.92
C LEU A 95 -26.12 11.74 7.85
N SER A 96 -26.12 13.06 7.83
CA SER A 96 -26.88 13.87 6.87
C SER A 96 -26.28 13.77 5.46
N ARG A 97 -27.04 14.21 4.45
CA ARG A 97 -26.56 14.28 3.05
C ARG A 97 -25.54 15.39 2.80
N GLN A 98 -25.28 16.23 3.81
CA GLN A 98 -24.32 17.34 3.77
C GLN A 98 -23.16 17.09 4.75
N TRP A 99 -23.07 15.88 5.31
CA TRP A 99 -22.09 15.57 6.35
C TRP A 99 -20.63 15.73 5.86
N LEU A 100 -20.39 15.58 4.56
CA LEU A 100 -19.10 15.78 3.91
C LEU A 100 -19.11 16.97 2.93
N GLU A 101 -19.96 17.96 3.16
CA GLU A 101 -19.94 19.21 2.38
C GLU A 101 -18.57 19.89 2.48
N GLY A 102 -18.00 20.27 1.33
CA GLY A 102 -16.66 20.84 1.23
C GLY A 102 -15.51 19.83 1.14
N VAL A 103 -15.78 18.53 1.29
CA VAL A 103 -14.78 17.47 1.09
C VAL A 103 -14.69 17.11 -0.39
N HIS A 104 -13.52 17.29 -0.98
CA HIS A 104 -13.18 16.77 -2.30
C HIS A 104 -12.54 15.38 -2.17
N TYR A 105 -13.02 14.41 -2.93
CA TYR A 105 -12.53 13.04 -2.83
C TYR A 105 -12.32 12.32 -4.16
N ALA A 106 -11.49 11.28 -4.11
CA ALA A 106 -11.31 10.33 -5.20
C ALA A 106 -11.24 8.90 -4.66
N VAL A 107 -11.61 7.92 -5.47
CA VAL A 107 -11.57 6.49 -5.08
C VAL A 107 -10.84 5.69 -6.14
N PHE A 108 -9.86 4.90 -5.73
CA PHE A 108 -9.25 3.86 -6.55
C PHE A 108 -9.55 2.49 -5.94
N GLY A 109 -10.19 1.63 -6.72
CA GLY A 109 -10.48 0.26 -6.33
C GLY A 109 -9.47 -0.71 -6.90
N LEU A 110 -9.04 -1.69 -6.10
CA LEU A 110 -8.28 -2.85 -6.54
C LEU A 110 -9.21 -4.07 -6.50
N GLY A 111 -9.42 -4.69 -7.65
CA GLY A 111 -10.29 -5.85 -7.79
C GLY A 111 -9.83 -6.78 -8.90
N ASP A 112 -10.61 -7.82 -9.14
CA ASP A 112 -10.33 -8.84 -10.15
C ASP A 112 -11.63 -9.09 -10.93
N SER A 113 -11.61 -8.86 -12.25
CA SER A 113 -12.79 -9.01 -13.11
C SER A 113 -13.20 -10.48 -13.34
N GLY A 114 -12.34 -11.43 -12.97
CA GLY A 114 -12.65 -12.85 -12.87
C GLY A 114 -13.64 -13.17 -11.74
N TYR A 115 -13.85 -12.26 -10.79
CA TYR A 115 -14.84 -12.39 -9.73
C TYR A 115 -16.12 -11.59 -10.05
N GLN A 116 -17.28 -12.19 -9.72
CA GLN A 116 -18.59 -11.57 -9.99
C GLN A 116 -18.74 -10.18 -9.36
N LYS A 117 -18.21 -9.99 -8.15
CA LYS A 117 -18.28 -8.72 -7.42
C LYS A 117 -17.02 -7.87 -7.61
N TYR A 118 -16.61 -7.69 -8.87
CA TYR A 118 -15.48 -6.86 -9.26
C TYR A 118 -15.55 -5.44 -8.67
N ASN A 119 -14.55 -5.05 -7.88
CA ASN A 119 -14.40 -3.72 -7.26
C ASN A 119 -15.59 -3.26 -6.39
N PHE A 120 -16.36 -4.19 -5.84
CA PHE A 120 -17.63 -3.88 -5.20
C PHE A 120 -17.51 -2.96 -3.95
N PRO A 121 -16.53 -3.16 -3.04
CA PRO A 121 -16.31 -2.24 -1.91
C PRO A 121 -15.99 -0.82 -2.35
N ALA A 122 -15.09 -0.64 -3.31
CA ALA A 122 -14.73 0.68 -3.84
C ALA A 122 -15.92 1.40 -4.50
N LYS A 123 -16.71 0.66 -5.30
CA LYS A 123 -17.95 1.19 -5.91
C LYS A 123 -18.97 1.64 -4.87
N LYS A 124 -19.16 0.86 -3.81
CA LYS A 124 -20.06 1.21 -2.70
C LYS A 124 -19.56 2.41 -1.91
N LEU A 125 -18.25 2.48 -1.66
CA LEU A 125 -17.64 3.60 -0.96
C LEU A 125 -17.84 4.90 -1.72
N ASP A 126 -17.50 4.91 -3.02
CA ASP A 126 -17.71 6.05 -3.91
C ASP A 126 -19.17 6.55 -3.88
N GLN A 127 -20.13 5.65 -4.01
CA GLN A 127 -21.55 5.99 -3.94
C GLN A 127 -21.94 6.57 -2.57
N ARG A 128 -21.42 6.02 -1.48
CA ARG A 128 -21.76 6.46 -0.12
C ARG A 128 -21.17 7.83 0.19
N ILE A 129 -19.90 8.06 -0.12
CA ILE A 129 -19.21 9.33 0.10
C ILE A 129 -19.88 10.44 -0.71
N PHE A 130 -20.23 10.19 -1.98
CA PHE A 130 -21.04 11.12 -2.77
C PHE A 130 -22.40 11.42 -2.13
N GLY A 131 -23.12 10.39 -1.66
CA GLY A 131 -24.43 10.54 -1.04
C GLY A 131 -24.39 11.29 0.31
N LEU A 132 -23.21 11.50 0.88
CA LEU A 132 -22.97 12.26 2.10
C LEU A 132 -22.57 13.72 1.83
N GLY A 133 -22.50 14.15 0.57
CA GLY A 133 -22.29 15.55 0.17
C GLY A 133 -20.89 15.89 -0.32
N ALA A 134 -19.99 14.90 -0.40
CA ALA A 134 -18.63 15.12 -0.90
C ALA A 134 -18.60 15.26 -2.43
N GLU A 135 -17.63 16.03 -2.92
CA GLU A 135 -17.43 16.31 -4.34
C GLU A 135 -16.35 15.42 -4.95
N ARG A 136 -16.64 14.76 -6.08
CA ARG A 136 -15.65 13.93 -6.77
C ARG A 136 -14.63 14.79 -7.49
N ILE A 137 -13.34 14.51 -7.26
CA ILE A 137 -12.21 15.11 -8.00
C ILE A 137 -12.10 14.48 -9.40
N VAL A 138 -12.18 13.15 -9.45
CA VAL A 138 -12.13 12.35 -10.69
C VAL A 138 -13.10 11.18 -10.58
N GLU A 139 -13.43 10.55 -11.71
CA GLU A 139 -14.15 9.28 -11.69
C GLU A 139 -13.34 8.21 -10.96
N LYS A 140 -14.04 7.32 -10.23
CA LYS A 140 -13.43 6.18 -9.53
C LYS A 140 -12.57 5.33 -10.49
N GLY A 141 -11.35 5.02 -10.10
CA GLY A 141 -10.49 4.08 -10.81
C GLY A 141 -10.85 2.64 -10.44
N LEU A 142 -10.83 1.75 -11.42
CA LEU A 142 -11.12 0.32 -11.24
C LEU A 142 -9.93 -0.49 -11.75
N GLY A 143 -9.01 -0.82 -10.84
CA GLY A 143 -7.90 -1.72 -11.10
C GLY A 143 -8.36 -3.16 -11.21
N ASP A 144 -7.79 -3.88 -12.18
CA ASP A 144 -8.10 -5.27 -12.51
C ASP A 144 -6.85 -6.16 -12.45
N ASP A 145 -6.86 -7.17 -11.57
CA ASP A 145 -5.78 -8.16 -11.44
C ASP A 145 -5.65 -9.07 -12.67
N GLN A 146 -6.70 -9.16 -13.50
CA GLN A 146 -6.67 -9.92 -14.75
C GLN A 146 -6.03 -9.13 -15.90
N HIS A 147 -5.62 -7.89 -15.68
CA HIS A 147 -5.04 -7.08 -16.75
C HIS A 147 -3.73 -7.70 -17.26
N PRO A 148 -3.46 -7.75 -18.58
CA PRO A 148 -2.27 -8.42 -19.12
C PRO A 148 -0.94 -7.83 -18.63
N SER A 149 -0.95 -6.57 -18.18
CA SER A 149 0.23 -5.92 -17.58
C SER A 149 0.47 -6.31 -16.11
N GLY A 150 -0.43 -7.08 -15.49
CA GLY A 150 -0.31 -7.60 -14.12
C GLY A 150 0.26 -9.01 -14.03
N TYR A 151 0.46 -9.69 -15.17
CA TYR A 151 1.22 -10.94 -15.23
C TYR A 151 2.71 -10.64 -15.42
N GLU A 152 3.54 -11.30 -14.61
CA GLU A 152 4.98 -11.51 -14.85
C GLU A 152 5.16 -12.21 -16.21
N ASN A 153 5.04 -11.48 -17.31
CA ASN A 153 5.60 -11.94 -18.56
C ASN A 153 7.11 -11.92 -18.36
N GLU A 154 7.76 -13.09 -18.43
CA GLU A 154 9.21 -13.22 -18.56
C GLU A 154 9.74 -12.15 -19.51
N ILE A 155 10.32 -11.09 -18.95
CA ILE A 155 10.93 -10.04 -19.74
C ILE A 155 12.24 -10.63 -20.25
N SER A 156 12.25 -11.06 -21.51
CA SER A 156 13.50 -11.28 -22.23
C SER A 156 14.31 -9.98 -22.17
N MET A 157 15.44 -10.01 -21.46
CA MET A 157 16.23 -8.85 -21.04
C MET A 157 16.81 -8.00 -22.18
N THR A 158 16.53 -8.32 -23.44
CA THR A 158 17.26 -7.78 -24.60
C THR A 158 16.51 -6.74 -25.42
N THR A 159 15.22 -6.47 -25.16
CA THR A 159 14.40 -5.78 -26.18
C THR A 159 13.53 -4.61 -25.70
N LEU A 160 13.55 -4.24 -24.41
CA LEU A 160 12.69 -3.16 -23.91
C LEU A 160 13.48 -1.95 -23.34
N PRO A 161 13.05 -0.70 -23.62
CA PRO A 161 13.66 0.51 -23.06
C PRO A 161 13.62 0.53 -21.53
N HIS A 162 14.62 1.19 -20.93
CA HIS A 162 14.89 1.29 -19.48
C HIS A 162 13.69 1.69 -18.58
N TYR A 163 12.62 2.27 -19.14
CA TYR A 163 11.43 2.75 -18.42
C TYR A 163 10.54 1.63 -17.85
N ILE A 164 10.57 0.44 -18.45
CA ILE A 164 9.61 -0.63 -18.13
C ILE A 164 10.01 -1.41 -16.87
N TYR A 165 11.29 -1.42 -16.50
CA TYR A 165 11.84 -2.33 -15.48
C TYR A 165 11.57 -1.96 -14.02
N LEU A 166 11.19 -0.72 -13.70
CA LEU A 166 11.04 -0.26 -12.30
C LEU A 166 9.58 -0.02 -11.88
N SER A 167 8.63 -0.03 -12.82
CA SER A 167 7.20 0.16 -12.52
C SER A 167 6.46 -1.18 -12.30
N GLN A 168 6.95 -2.28 -12.86
CA GLN A 168 6.22 -3.56 -12.96
C GLN A 168 6.20 -4.46 -11.72
N LEU A 169 5.93 -3.88 -10.54
CA LEU A 169 5.63 -4.65 -9.32
C LEU A 169 4.17 -4.50 -8.85
N CYS A 170 3.40 -3.57 -9.43
CA CYS A 170 1.98 -3.40 -9.12
C CYS A 170 1.10 -4.03 -10.22
N LYS A 171 0.34 -5.08 -9.88
CA LYS A 171 -0.56 -5.78 -10.81
C LYS A 171 -1.64 -4.91 -11.47
N TYR A 172 -1.81 -3.67 -10.99
CA TYR A 172 -2.89 -2.76 -11.34
C TYR A 172 -2.45 -1.53 -12.17
N GLU A 173 -1.20 -1.46 -12.64
CA GLU A 173 -0.66 -0.26 -13.32
C GLU A 173 -1.45 0.17 -14.57
N GLY A 174 -2.04 -0.78 -15.30
CA GLY A 174 -2.84 -0.49 -16.50
C GLY A 174 -4.03 0.46 -16.23
N ALA A 175 -4.58 0.44 -15.01
CA ALA A 175 -5.64 1.35 -14.58
C ALA A 175 -5.14 2.45 -13.64
N LEU A 176 -4.12 2.16 -12.82
CA LEU A 176 -3.62 3.09 -11.82
C LEU A 176 -2.93 4.30 -12.46
N ASP A 177 -2.05 4.11 -13.44
CA ASP A 177 -1.28 5.20 -14.02
C ASP A 177 -2.16 6.24 -14.75
N PRO A 178 -3.10 5.85 -15.64
CA PRO A 178 -4.00 6.81 -16.28
C PRO A 178 -4.91 7.52 -15.28
N TRP A 179 -5.29 6.81 -14.21
CA TRP A 179 -6.13 7.36 -13.16
C TRP A 179 -5.37 8.38 -12.30
N LEU A 180 -4.14 8.07 -11.88
CA LEU A 180 -3.26 9.01 -11.17
C LEU A 180 -3.02 10.27 -12.00
N LEU A 181 -2.73 10.13 -13.29
CA LEU A 181 -2.54 11.29 -14.18
C LEU A 181 -3.77 12.19 -14.22
N SER A 182 -4.97 11.60 -14.25
CA SER A 182 -6.23 12.34 -14.21
C SER A 182 -6.42 13.02 -12.85
N LEU A 183 -6.18 12.29 -11.76
CA LEU A 183 -6.26 12.80 -10.38
C LEU A 183 -5.38 14.03 -10.20
N TRP A 184 -4.11 13.96 -10.61
CA TRP A 184 -3.15 15.04 -10.43
C TRP A 184 -3.55 16.29 -11.20
N LYS A 185 -4.00 16.13 -12.46
CA LYS A 185 -4.50 17.25 -13.27
C LYS A 185 -5.70 17.92 -12.60
N SER A 186 -6.70 17.15 -12.19
CA SER A 186 -7.91 17.68 -11.56
C SER A 186 -7.63 18.31 -10.19
N LEU A 187 -6.74 17.73 -9.37
CA LEU A 187 -6.33 18.35 -8.10
C LEU A 187 -5.68 19.72 -8.32
N ASN A 188 -4.80 19.83 -9.32
CA ASN A 188 -4.15 21.10 -9.65
C ASN A 188 -5.12 22.14 -10.24
N GLU A 189 -6.18 21.71 -10.93
CA GLU A 189 -7.26 22.60 -11.38
C GLU A 189 -8.10 23.12 -10.20
N ILE A 190 -8.41 22.27 -9.22
CA ILE A 190 -9.19 22.63 -8.03
C ILE A 190 -8.38 23.51 -7.07
N ASN A 191 -7.11 23.14 -6.82
CA ASN A 191 -6.22 23.86 -5.94
C ASN A 191 -4.76 23.82 -6.45
N PRO A 192 -4.34 24.83 -7.24
CA PRO A 192 -2.96 24.91 -7.76
C PRO A 192 -1.89 24.95 -6.67
N SER A 193 -2.22 25.42 -5.46
CA SER A 193 -1.27 25.49 -4.36
C SER A 193 -1.00 24.13 -3.70
N LEU A 194 -1.85 23.13 -3.94
CA LEU A 194 -1.69 21.78 -3.40
C LEU A 194 -0.57 21.00 -4.09
N LEU A 195 -0.29 21.26 -5.37
CA LEU A 195 0.73 20.55 -6.16
C LEU A 195 1.56 21.54 -7.00
N PRO A 196 2.33 22.45 -6.36
CA PRO A 196 3.08 23.50 -7.06
C PRO A 196 4.15 22.96 -8.01
N ARG A 197 4.53 21.68 -7.86
CA ARG A 197 5.51 20.96 -8.69
C ARG A 197 4.86 19.83 -9.49
N ILE A 198 3.60 19.95 -9.93
CA ILE A 198 2.89 18.93 -10.71
C ILE A 198 3.64 18.48 -11.99
N SER A 199 4.48 19.34 -12.57
CA SER A 199 5.36 18.98 -13.69
C SER A 199 6.31 17.83 -13.34
N ASN A 200 6.78 17.73 -12.09
CA ASN A 200 7.61 16.61 -11.62
C ASN A 200 6.85 15.28 -11.58
N ILE A 201 5.52 15.32 -11.49
CA ILE A 201 4.69 14.10 -11.53
C ILE A 201 4.36 13.73 -12.97
N THR A 202 3.89 14.71 -13.74
CA THR A 202 3.37 14.51 -15.10
C THR A 202 4.47 14.29 -16.14
N ASN A 203 5.67 14.84 -15.91
CA ASN A 203 6.86 14.65 -16.74
C ASN A 203 8.08 14.42 -15.81
N PRO A 204 8.21 13.22 -15.23
CA PRO A 204 9.22 12.97 -14.22
C PRO A 204 10.63 13.09 -14.80
N ASN A 205 11.42 14.04 -14.29
CA ASN A 205 12.85 14.07 -14.56
C ASN A 205 13.53 13.00 -13.68
N MET A 206 13.94 11.90 -14.31
CA MET A 206 14.55 10.74 -13.62
C MET A 206 15.87 11.05 -12.91
N ASN A 207 16.45 12.23 -13.13
CA ASN A 207 17.66 12.67 -12.43
C ASN A 207 17.36 13.43 -11.13
N ILE A 208 16.10 13.75 -10.85
CA ILE A 208 15.68 14.44 -9.63
C ILE A 208 15.06 13.41 -8.69
N LEU A 209 15.83 13.00 -7.68
CA LEU A 209 15.32 12.20 -6.57
C LEU A 209 14.51 13.11 -5.64
N GLY A 210 13.42 12.58 -5.08
CA GLY A 210 12.64 13.27 -4.05
C GLY A 210 13.44 13.39 -2.74
N ASP A 211 12.85 14.07 -1.76
CA ASP A 211 13.48 14.18 -0.43
C ASP A 211 13.55 12.79 0.24
N PRO A 212 14.70 12.42 0.84
CA PRO A 212 14.84 11.12 1.47
C PRO A 212 13.94 11.02 2.70
N LYS A 213 13.13 9.95 2.79
CA LYS A 213 12.30 9.65 3.96
C LYS A 213 13.06 9.01 5.11
N VAL A 214 14.17 8.36 4.77
CA VAL A 214 15.00 7.61 5.70
C VAL A 214 16.45 8.01 5.51
N GLN A 215 17.18 8.04 6.61
CA GLN A 215 18.62 8.22 6.60
C GLN A 215 19.28 6.85 6.74
N VAL A 216 20.03 6.46 5.72
CA VAL A 216 20.83 5.22 5.75
C VAL A 216 22.25 5.55 6.19
N THR A 217 22.69 4.92 7.27
CA THR A 217 24.07 5.01 7.77
C THR A 217 24.79 3.70 7.49
N TYR A 218 25.93 3.77 6.80
CA TYR A 218 26.78 2.63 6.50
C TYR A 218 27.90 2.53 7.54
N TYR A 219 28.16 1.33 8.05
CA TYR A 219 29.22 1.09 9.03
C TYR A 219 30.41 0.40 8.38
N SER A 220 31.61 0.79 8.82
CA SER A 220 32.82 0.01 8.55
C SER A 220 32.80 -1.28 9.38
N SER A 221 33.48 -2.32 8.92
CA SER A 221 33.55 -3.63 9.59
C SER A 221 34.04 -3.60 11.05
N SER A 222 34.61 -2.47 11.50
CA SER A 222 35.17 -2.26 12.83
C SER A 222 34.20 -1.57 13.80
N GLU A 223 33.09 -1.01 13.32
CA GLU A 223 32.21 -0.09 14.05
C GLU A 223 30.77 -0.61 14.19
N VAL A 224 30.57 -1.92 13.97
CA VAL A 224 29.26 -2.56 14.01
C VAL A 224 28.66 -2.47 15.42
N PRO A 225 27.44 -1.92 15.60
CA PRO A 225 26.75 -1.88 16.89
C PRO A 225 26.63 -3.28 17.50
N GLU A 226 26.79 -3.40 18.82
CA GLU A 226 26.77 -4.71 19.51
C GLU A 226 25.45 -5.47 19.32
N ASP A 227 24.33 -4.76 19.18
CA ASP A 227 23.01 -5.33 18.92
C ASP A 227 22.89 -6.01 17.55
N CYS A 228 23.73 -5.64 16.57
CA CYS A 228 23.73 -6.22 15.21
C CYS A 228 24.50 -7.54 15.11
N LYS A 229 25.21 -7.97 16.17
CA LYS A 229 26.02 -9.20 16.16
C LYS A 229 25.19 -10.49 16.37
N ILE A 230 23.88 -10.36 16.59
CA ILE A 230 23.02 -11.50 16.93
C ILE A 230 22.46 -12.16 15.66
N LEU A 231 23.13 -13.25 15.25
CA LEU A 231 22.78 -14.15 14.14
C LEU A 231 21.62 -15.12 14.46
N ASP A 232 20.67 -14.74 15.33
CA ASP A 232 19.50 -15.59 15.59
C ASP A 232 18.50 -15.42 14.42
N PRO A 233 18.23 -16.48 13.62
CA PRO A 233 17.32 -16.40 12.49
C PRO A 233 15.93 -15.87 12.88
N LYS A 234 15.45 -16.18 14.09
CA LYS A 234 14.16 -15.70 14.58
C LYS A 234 14.15 -14.18 14.78
N LYS A 235 15.22 -13.63 15.35
CA LYS A 235 15.38 -12.18 15.53
C LYS A 235 15.53 -11.46 14.19
N LEU A 236 16.24 -12.05 13.24
CA LEU A 236 16.36 -11.52 11.88
C LEU A 236 15.00 -11.46 11.18
N ILE A 237 14.21 -12.53 11.25
CA ILE A 237 12.85 -12.55 10.68
C ILE A 237 11.97 -11.50 11.36
N LYS A 238 12.02 -11.40 12.69
CA LYS A 238 11.26 -10.39 13.45
C LYS A 238 11.65 -8.95 13.04
N SER A 239 12.94 -8.68 12.91
CA SER A 239 13.45 -7.38 12.46
C SER A 239 13.00 -7.08 11.03
N ALA A 240 13.13 -8.04 10.11
CA ALA A 240 12.67 -7.89 8.74
C ALA A 240 11.17 -7.60 8.66
N ARG A 241 10.35 -8.30 9.46
CA ARG A 241 8.89 -8.05 9.55
C ARG A 241 8.57 -6.66 10.07
N SER A 242 9.32 -6.15 11.04
CA SER A 242 9.10 -4.79 11.56
C SER A 242 9.33 -3.70 10.51
N MET A 243 10.12 -3.98 9.47
CA MET A 243 10.38 -3.05 8.36
C MET A 243 9.28 -3.05 7.28
N SER A 244 8.31 -3.96 7.35
CA SER A 244 7.17 -4.02 6.42
C SER A 244 5.85 -4.20 7.18
N PRO A 245 5.33 -3.13 7.83
CA PRO A 245 4.11 -3.20 8.63
C PRO A 245 2.82 -3.43 7.82
N ALA A 246 2.95 -3.56 6.49
CA ALA A 246 1.84 -3.65 5.55
C ALA A 246 1.02 -4.94 5.66
N LEU A 247 1.61 -6.00 6.21
CA LEU A 247 0.96 -7.27 6.44
C LEU A 247 0.79 -7.41 7.95
N LYS A 248 -0.36 -6.94 8.46
CA LYS A 248 -0.77 -7.34 9.80
C LYS A 248 -1.16 -8.80 9.76
N PHE A 249 -0.29 -9.66 10.28
CA PHE A 249 -0.57 -11.09 10.37
C PHE A 249 -1.49 -11.36 11.57
N HIS A 250 -2.24 -12.46 11.54
CA HIS A 250 -3.21 -12.80 12.59
C HIS A 250 -2.59 -12.85 14.00
N ASP A 251 -1.28 -13.13 14.10
CA ASP A 251 -0.47 -13.14 15.32
C ASP A 251 0.82 -12.30 15.19
N ASP A 252 0.69 -11.02 14.86
CA ASP A 252 1.83 -10.09 14.70
C ASP A 252 2.71 -9.86 15.94
N GLY A 253 2.33 -10.42 17.09
CA GLY A 253 3.08 -10.37 18.34
C GLY A 253 3.88 -11.63 18.68
N GLU A 254 3.61 -12.76 18.02
CA GLU A 254 4.24 -14.04 18.34
C GLU A 254 5.45 -14.34 17.45
N GLU A 255 6.43 -15.08 17.98
CA GLU A 255 7.59 -15.49 17.19
C GLU A 255 7.17 -16.51 16.12
N PRO A 256 7.63 -16.38 14.86
CA PRO A 256 7.31 -17.36 13.83
C PRO A 256 7.85 -18.73 14.21
N ASN A 257 7.00 -19.74 14.06
CA ASN A 257 7.37 -21.13 14.29
C ASN A 257 8.10 -21.70 13.07
N MET A 258 9.29 -22.26 13.31
CA MET A 258 10.07 -22.92 12.26
C MET A 258 9.63 -24.38 12.17
N LEU A 259 8.86 -24.69 11.13
CA LEU A 259 8.39 -26.05 10.87
C LEU A 259 9.37 -26.80 9.97
N GLN A 260 9.60 -28.08 10.27
CA GLN A 260 10.42 -28.92 9.42
C GLN A 260 9.59 -29.44 8.25
N MET A 261 10.02 -29.18 7.02
CA MET A 261 9.42 -29.82 5.86
C MET A 261 9.85 -31.28 5.79
N VAL A 262 8.92 -32.20 6.05
CA VAL A 262 9.18 -33.65 6.06
C VAL A 262 8.82 -34.32 4.74
N THR A 263 7.87 -33.75 4.00
CA THR A 263 7.47 -34.23 2.67
C THR A 263 7.42 -33.08 1.67
N ASN A 264 7.94 -33.33 0.46
CA ASN A 264 7.85 -32.44 -0.70
C ASN A 264 7.65 -33.31 -1.94
N LEU A 265 6.38 -33.51 -2.33
CA LEU A 265 6.00 -34.39 -3.42
C LEU A 265 5.38 -33.59 -4.56
N ARG A 266 5.91 -33.75 -5.77
CA ARG A 266 5.25 -33.22 -6.98
C ARG A 266 3.99 -34.02 -7.29
N LEU A 267 2.86 -33.34 -7.42
CA LEU A 267 1.56 -33.91 -7.78
C LEU A 267 1.30 -33.88 -9.28
N THR A 268 1.93 -32.95 -10.01
CA THR A 268 1.83 -32.90 -11.48
C THR A 268 2.74 -33.93 -12.14
N LYS A 269 2.35 -34.38 -13.34
CA LYS A 269 3.17 -35.27 -14.16
C LYS A 269 4.41 -34.55 -14.68
N ASP A 270 5.46 -35.32 -14.95
CA ASP A 270 6.63 -34.83 -15.65
C ASP A 270 6.24 -34.26 -17.01
N GLY A 271 6.84 -33.11 -17.35
CA GLY A 271 6.54 -32.35 -18.56
C GLY A 271 5.28 -31.48 -18.49
N SER A 272 4.58 -31.41 -17.36
CA SER A 272 3.52 -30.40 -17.18
C SER A 272 4.13 -29.01 -17.03
N ASP A 273 3.53 -28.02 -17.71
CA ASP A 273 3.87 -26.60 -17.59
C ASP A 273 3.60 -26.03 -16.19
N ARG A 274 2.91 -26.78 -15.32
CA ARG A 274 2.61 -26.39 -13.94
C ARG A 274 3.31 -27.33 -12.95
N ASP A 275 3.86 -26.77 -11.88
CA ASP A 275 4.40 -27.52 -10.74
C ASP A 275 3.47 -27.36 -9.54
N VAL A 276 2.65 -28.39 -9.27
CA VAL A 276 1.81 -28.43 -8.07
C VAL A 276 2.43 -29.43 -7.10
N ARG A 277 2.62 -29.01 -5.85
CA ARG A 277 3.32 -29.80 -4.83
C ARG A 277 2.47 -30.02 -3.58
N HIS A 278 2.67 -31.18 -2.97
CA HIS A 278 2.19 -31.55 -1.64
C HIS A 278 3.35 -31.39 -0.64
N PHE A 279 3.11 -30.59 0.39
CA PHE A 279 4.05 -30.39 1.48
C PHE A 279 3.48 -30.93 2.79
N GLU A 280 4.32 -31.61 3.56
CA GLU A 280 4.02 -31.95 4.95
C GLU A 280 5.04 -31.26 5.83
N LEU A 281 4.54 -30.58 6.87
CA LEU A 281 5.32 -29.79 7.78
C LEU A 281 5.12 -30.35 9.19
N GLU A 282 6.22 -30.66 9.86
CA GLU A 282 6.23 -31.17 11.23
C GLU A 282 6.58 -30.04 12.20
N ASP A 283 5.75 -29.92 13.24
CA ASP A 283 6.04 -29.06 14.40
C ASP A 283 6.72 -29.87 15.51
N SER A 284 8.04 -29.83 15.55
CA SER A 284 8.82 -30.49 16.60
C SER A 284 8.58 -29.90 18.00
N SER A 285 8.02 -28.68 18.09
CA SER A 285 7.74 -28.00 19.37
C SER A 285 6.33 -28.26 19.91
N SER A 286 5.43 -28.80 19.08
CA SER A 286 4.01 -28.98 19.40
C SER A 286 3.33 -27.70 19.91
N ALA A 287 3.81 -26.55 19.45
CA ALA A 287 3.29 -25.23 19.81
C ALA A 287 2.06 -24.84 18.96
N ILE A 288 1.89 -25.43 17.78
CA ILE A 288 0.83 -25.07 16.84
C ILE A 288 -0.41 -25.94 17.04
N SER A 289 -1.56 -25.29 17.21
CA SER A 289 -2.88 -25.92 17.13
C SER A 289 -3.66 -25.37 15.93
N TYR A 290 -4.30 -26.25 15.15
CA TYR A 290 -5.12 -25.84 14.01
C TYR A 290 -6.37 -26.72 13.88
N LYS A 291 -7.36 -26.23 13.14
CA LYS A 291 -8.58 -26.93 12.76
C LYS A 291 -8.63 -27.14 11.25
N ILE A 292 -9.43 -28.12 10.83
CA ILE A 292 -9.70 -28.35 9.41
C ILE A 292 -10.36 -27.09 8.82
N GLY A 293 -9.74 -26.55 7.78
CA GLY A 293 -10.19 -25.32 7.11
C GLY A 293 -9.39 -24.07 7.50
N ASP A 294 -8.50 -24.15 8.49
CA ASP A 294 -7.56 -23.06 8.79
C ASP A 294 -6.54 -22.88 7.66
N ALA A 295 -6.01 -21.67 7.54
CA ALA A 295 -4.98 -21.33 6.57
C ALA A 295 -3.59 -21.36 7.24
N LEU A 296 -2.60 -21.90 6.52
CA LEU A 296 -1.20 -21.80 6.91
C LEU A 296 -0.55 -20.65 6.15
N GLU A 297 0.11 -19.77 6.90
CA GLU A 297 0.94 -18.72 6.37
C GLU A 297 2.40 -19.16 6.27
N VAL A 298 3.02 -18.89 5.12
CA VAL A 298 4.41 -19.26 4.84
C VAL A 298 5.18 -18.00 4.51
N LEU A 299 6.30 -17.77 5.22
CA LEU A 299 7.22 -16.67 4.96
C LEU A 299 8.31 -17.12 3.98
N PRO A 300 8.30 -16.69 2.71
CA PRO A 300 9.32 -17.08 1.75
C PRO A 300 10.60 -16.26 1.93
N SER A 301 11.73 -16.84 1.52
CA SER A 301 12.97 -16.08 1.27
C SER A 301 13.08 -15.70 -0.20
N GLN A 302 13.80 -14.61 -0.49
CA GLN A 302 14.10 -14.22 -1.86
C GLN A 302 15.02 -15.23 -2.56
N ASN A 303 14.96 -15.29 -3.90
CA ASN A 303 15.87 -16.11 -4.70
C ASN A 303 17.32 -15.58 -4.56
N PRO A 304 18.30 -16.39 -4.11
CA PRO A 304 19.67 -15.93 -3.88
C PRO A 304 20.31 -15.29 -5.12
N SER A 305 20.10 -15.85 -6.31
CA SER A 305 20.64 -15.29 -7.55
C SER A 305 20.04 -13.93 -7.89
N ALA A 306 18.77 -13.70 -7.56
CA ALA A 306 18.12 -12.41 -7.75
C ALA A 306 18.65 -11.37 -6.75
N VAL A 307 18.89 -11.77 -5.49
CA VAL A 307 19.53 -10.93 -4.47
C VAL A 307 20.94 -10.53 -4.90
N ASP A 308 21.76 -11.47 -5.36
CA ASP A 308 23.12 -11.20 -5.85
C ASP A 308 23.11 -10.24 -7.04
N ALA A 309 22.19 -10.43 -7.98
CA ALA A 309 22.03 -9.55 -9.13
C ALA A 309 21.63 -8.13 -8.71
N PHE A 310 20.74 -7.99 -7.72
CA PHE A 310 20.33 -6.71 -7.16
C PHE A 310 21.50 -5.98 -6.47
N ILE A 311 22.20 -6.66 -5.56
CA ILE A 311 23.37 -6.12 -4.84
C ILE A 311 24.42 -5.62 -5.83
N LYS A 312 24.73 -6.43 -6.84
CA LYS A 312 25.68 -6.06 -7.90
C LYS A 312 25.20 -4.85 -8.71
N ARG A 313 23.92 -4.80 -9.09
CA ARG A 313 23.35 -3.70 -9.89
C ARG A 313 23.37 -2.38 -9.12
N CYS A 314 23.09 -2.42 -7.83
CA CYS A 314 23.09 -1.25 -6.96
C CYS A 314 24.49 -0.90 -6.42
N ASN A 315 25.53 -1.67 -6.78
CA ASN A 315 26.89 -1.51 -6.30
C ASN A 315 26.96 -1.45 -4.75
N LEU A 316 26.25 -2.39 -4.11
CA LEU A 316 26.19 -2.52 -2.65
C LEU A 316 27.23 -3.53 -2.17
N ASP A 317 27.68 -3.35 -0.93
CA ASP A 317 28.51 -4.33 -0.22
C ASP A 317 27.60 -5.29 0.58
N PRO A 318 27.58 -6.60 0.27
CA PRO A 318 26.70 -7.57 0.93
C PRO A 318 27.02 -7.77 2.41
N ASP A 319 28.25 -7.49 2.84
CA ASP A 319 28.70 -7.70 4.22
C ASP A 319 28.64 -6.42 5.06
N CYS A 320 28.22 -5.29 4.46
CA CYS A 320 28.13 -4.02 5.14
C CYS A 320 26.88 -3.93 6.02
N TYR A 321 27.11 -3.62 7.30
CA TYR A 321 26.04 -3.29 8.22
C TYR A 321 25.51 -1.89 7.93
N ILE A 322 24.19 -1.74 7.96
CA ILE A 322 23.52 -0.45 7.82
C ILE A 322 22.52 -0.22 8.95
N THR A 323 22.27 1.03 9.28
CA THR A 323 21.10 1.45 10.05
C THR A 323 20.22 2.31 9.16
N VAL A 324 18.91 2.07 9.22
CA VAL A 324 17.88 2.86 8.54
C VAL A 324 17.10 3.60 9.62
N CYS A 325 17.25 4.92 9.68
CA CYS A 325 16.56 5.81 10.62
C CYS A 325 15.50 6.65 9.90
#